data_AF-A0A8S3RLK6-F1
#
_entry.id   AF-A0A8S3RLK6-F1
#
_cell.length_a   1.000
_cell.length_b   1.000
_cell.length_c   1.000
_cell.angle_alpha   90.00
_cell.angle_beta   90.00
_cell.angle_gamma   90.00
#
_symmetry.space_group_name_H-M   'P 1'
#
loop_
_entity.id
_entity.type
_entity.pdbx_description
1 polymer ?
#
loop_
_entity_poly.entity_id
_entity_poly.type
_entity_poly.pdbx_seq_one_letter_code
_entity_poly.pdbx_strand_id
1 'polypeptide(L)'
;MPVFEMQCRLSTRVFQGKSTLPCYNDMKLDIESKQEALTQKYVKLHKHTVTVDYIEYMDELTTLNGCRPDLGSLVWSDPKLALTCYFGPCTPYQYRLHGPGKWDGAKQAILTQWDRTLGPLKTRPLGLNEQPSQKNFLLLSLVFIVTICYMLQALFF
;
A
#
# COMPACT_ATOMS: atom_id res chain seq x y z
N MET A 1 -15.17 -2.15 6.24
CA MET A 1 -14.43 -2.17 4.97
C MET A 1 -13.50 -0.96 4.92
N PRO A 2 -12.26 -1.10 4.41
CA PRO A 2 -11.20 -0.09 4.57
C PRO A 2 -11.47 1.22 3.81
N VAL A 3 -12.13 1.16 2.64
CA VAL A 3 -12.48 2.35 1.85
C VAL A 3 -13.39 3.29 2.64
N PHE A 4 -14.51 2.76 3.18
CA PHE A 4 -15.44 3.55 3.97
C PHE A 4 -14.82 4.08 5.26
N GLU A 5 -13.94 3.32 5.90
CA GLU A 5 -13.20 3.80 7.07
C GLU A 5 -12.33 5.01 6.73
N MET A 6 -11.61 4.96 5.60
CA MET A 6 -10.77 6.07 5.15
C MET A 6 -11.59 7.30 4.74
N GLN A 7 -12.71 7.11 4.06
CA GLN A 7 -13.68 8.17 3.75
C GLN A 7 -14.20 8.84 5.03
N CYS A 8 -14.65 8.07 6.02
CA CYS A 8 -15.10 8.61 7.30
C CYS A 8 -13.99 9.39 8.02
N ARG A 9 -12.75 8.91 7.98
CA ARG A 9 -11.59 9.63 8.55
C ARG A 9 -11.37 10.98 7.87
N LEU A 10 -11.47 11.04 6.54
CA LEU A 10 -11.34 12.30 5.81
C LEU A 10 -12.50 13.24 6.12
N SER A 11 -13.75 12.78 6.02
CA SER A 11 -14.94 13.60 6.27
C SER A 11 -14.95 14.18 7.68
N THR A 12 -14.65 13.39 8.70
CA THR A 12 -14.61 13.88 10.08
C THR A 12 -13.51 14.91 10.30
N ARG A 13 -12.35 14.78 9.63
CA ARG A 13 -11.29 15.79 9.69
C ARG A 13 -11.66 17.08 8.98
N VAL A 14 -12.36 17.00 7.85
CA VAL A 14 -12.90 18.17 7.16
C VAL A 14 -13.93 18.89 8.04
N PHE A 15 -14.85 18.17 8.66
CA PHE A 15 -15.83 18.76 9.58
C PHE A 15 -15.18 19.40 10.82
N GLN A 16 -14.05 18.85 11.27
CA GLN A 16 -13.26 19.43 12.36
C GLN A 16 -12.37 20.61 11.92
N GLY A 17 -12.33 20.96 10.63
CA GLY A 17 -11.44 22.00 10.08
C GLY A 17 -9.95 21.61 10.07
N LYS A 18 -9.62 20.33 10.27
CA LYS A 18 -8.23 19.81 10.26
C LYS A 18 -7.72 19.44 8.88
N SER A 19 -8.63 19.35 7.91
CA SER A 19 -8.33 19.15 6.50
C SER A 19 -9.20 20.14 5.71
N THR A 20 -8.60 20.83 4.75
CA THR A 20 -9.27 21.85 3.94
C THR A 20 -9.50 21.31 2.56
N LEU A 21 -10.73 21.45 2.06
CA LEU A 21 -11.04 21.14 0.67
C LEU A 21 -10.48 22.25 -0.24
N PRO A 22 -10.09 21.91 -1.48
CA PRO A 22 -9.67 22.91 -2.45
C PRO A 22 -10.85 23.80 -2.87
N CYS A 23 -10.59 24.82 -3.70
CA CYS A 23 -11.64 25.72 -4.12
C CYS A 23 -12.67 25.01 -5.02
N TYR A 24 -13.86 25.61 -5.16
CA TYR A 24 -14.94 25.03 -5.95
C TYR A 24 -14.52 24.71 -7.40
N ASN A 25 -13.79 25.61 -8.04
CA ASN A 25 -13.36 25.42 -9.43
C ASN A 25 -12.40 24.24 -9.56
N ASP A 26 -11.44 24.10 -8.65
CA ASP A 26 -10.49 22.98 -8.67
C ASP A 26 -11.20 21.64 -8.42
N MET A 27 -12.16 21.61 -7.47
CA MET A 27 -12.97 20.40 -7.23
C MET A 27 -13.77 20.03 -8.47
N LYS A 28 -14.39 21.01 -9.13
CA LYS A 28 -15.19 20.75 -10.34
C LYS A 28 -14.33 20.20 -11.47
N LEU A 29 -13.15 20.78 -11.68
CA LEU A 29 -12.20 20.32 -12.70
C LEU A 29 -11.70 18.90 -12.40
N ASP A 30 -11.39 18.56 -11.14
CA ASP A 30 -11.00 17.20 -10.74
C ASP A 30 -12.12 16.18 -11.01
N ILE A 31 -13.37 16.53 -10.69
CA ILE A 31 -14.54 15.68 -10.95
C ILE A 31 -14.71 15.42 -12.46
N GLU A 32 -14.63 16.46 -13.28
CA GLU A 32 -14.76 16.35 -14.74
C GLU A 32 -13.63 15.48 -15.33
N SER A 33 -12.39 15.70 -14.90
CA SER A 33 -11.23 14.91 -15.34
C SER A 33 -11.34 13.43 -14.95
N LYS A 34 -11.75 13.13 -13.72
CA LYS A 34 -11.97 11.74 -13.27
C LYS A 34 -13.12 11.08 -14.02
N GLN A 35 -14.19 11.80 -14.30
CA GLN A 35 -15.31 11.28 -15.09
C GLN A 35 -14.92 10.97 -16.54
N GLU A 36 -14.06 11.81 -17.14
CA GLU A 36 -13.49 11.56 -18.46
C GLU A 36 -12.59 10.31 -18.44
N ALA A 37 -11.66 10.22 -17.49
CA ALA A 37 -10.76 9.06 -17.35
C ALA A 37 -11.54 7.74 -17.19
N LEU A 38 -12.60 7.75 -16.37
CA LEU A 38 -13.49 6.59 -16.22
C LEU A 38 -14.21 6.23 -17.51
N THR A 39 -14.63 7.22 -18.29
CA THR A 39 -15.31 7.00 -19.59
C THR A 39 -14.37 6.41 -20.62
N GLN A 40 -13.08 6.75 -20.59
CA GLN A 40 -12.06 6.16 -21.47
C GLN A 40 -11.70 4.74 -21.06
N LYS A 41 -11.62 4.47 -19.75
CA LYS A 41 -11.19 3.17 -19.20
C LYS A 41 -12.30 2.10 -19.22
N TYR A 42 -13.55 2.51 -19.04
CA TYR A 42 -14.69 1.58 -18.93
C TYR A 42 -15.78 1.88 -19.97
N VAL A 43 -16.38 0.82 -20.50
CA VAL A 43 -17.59 0.93 -21.32
C VAL A 43 -18.69 1.59 -20.48
N LYS A 44 -19.44 2.52 -21.07
CA LYS A 44 -20.55 3.26 -20.41
C LYS A 44 -21.66 2.30 -19.97
N LEU A 45 -21.49 1.73 -18.78
CA LEU A 45 -22.50 0.95 -18.06
C LEU A 45 -22.79 1.68 -16.73
N HIS A 46 -24.05 1.70 -16.31
CA HIS A 46 -24.49 2.39 -15.08
C HIS A 46 -23.68 2.00 -13.82
N LYS A 47 -23.12 0.78 -13.79
CA LYS A 47 -22.34 0.23 -12.67
C LYS A 47 -20.91 0.80 -12.60
N HIS A 48 -20.39 1.34 -13.71
CA HIS A 48 -19.01 1.85 -13.78
C HIS A 48 -18.89 3.32 -13.41
N THR A 49 -20.00 4.01 -13.16
CA THR A 49 -20.00 5.44 -12.78
C THR A 49 -19.34 5.70 -11.43
N VAL A 50 -19.28 4.71 -10.53
CA VAL A 50 -18.67 4.83 -9.18
C VAL A 50 -17.51 3.84 -9.00
N THR A 51 -17.05 3.18 -10.07
CA THR A 51 -15.92 2.23 -9.98
C THR A 51 -14.64 3.02 -9.84
N VAL A 52 -13.81 2.65 -8.85
CA VAL A 52 -12.51 3.27 -8.60
C VAL A 52 -11.45 2.20 -8.42
N ASP A 53 -10.23 2.48 -8.85
CA ASP A 53 -9.07 1.62 -8.57
C ASP A 53 -8.70 1.73 -7.09
N TYR A 54 -8.71 0.59 -6.40
CA TYR A 54 -8.59 0.57 -4.94
C TYR A 54 -7.31 1.25 -4.43
N ILE A 55 -6.16 0.94 -5.03
CA ILE A 55 -4.86 1.46 -4.57
C ILE A 55 -4.78 2.97 -4.81
N GLU A 56 -5.06 3.42 -6.03
CA GLU A 56 -5.02 4.84 -6.40
C GLU A 56 -5.96 5.67 -5.51
N TYR A 57 -7.20 5.20 -5.34
CA TYR A 57 -8.19 5.88 -4.51
C TYR A 57 -7.78 5.93 -3.03
N MET A 58 -7.24 4.83 -2.50
CA MET A 58 -6.75 4.81 -1.12
C MET A 58 -5.52 5.69 -0.93
N ASP A 59 -4.60 5.76 -1.90
CA ASP A 59 -3.44 6.64 -1.88
C ASP A 59 -3.85 8.12 -1.91
N GLU A 60 -4.84 8.50 -2.72
CA GLU A 60 -5.42 9.84 -2.72
C GLU A 60 -5.99 10.20 -1.34
N LEU A 61 -6.88 9.34 -0.80
CA LEU A 61 -7.51 9.59 0.49
C LEU A 61 -6.50 9.66 1.63
N THR A 62 -5.48 8.79 1.61
CA THR A 62 -4.47 8.73 2.66
C THR A 62 -3.49 9.89 2.57
N THR A 63 -3.24 10.43 1.37
CA THR A 63 -2.50 11.67 1.17
C THR A 63 -3.25 12.84 1.79
N LEU A 64 -4.56 12.96 1.50
CA LEU A 64 -5.42 14.01 2.09
C LEU A 64 -5.53 13.91 3.61
N ASN A 65 -5.50 12.68 4.14
CA ASN A 65 -5.49 12.42 5.57
C ASN A 65 -4.10 12.57 6.23
N GLY A 66 -3.03 12.64 5.46
CA GLY A 66 -1.65 12.65 5.95
C GLY A 66 -1.19 11.32 6.58
N CYS A 67 -1.77 10.19 6.15
CA CYS A 67 -1.43 8.85 6.62
C CYS A 67 -0.93 7.92 5.50
N ARG A 68 -0.59 8.47 4.33
CA ARG A 68 0.03 7.71 3.24
C ARG A 68 1.40 7.17 3.71
N PRO A 69 1.67 5.86 3.56
CA PRO A 69 2.98 5.32 3.89
C PRO A 69 4.02 5.83 2.89
N ASP A 70 5.03 6.56 3.38
CA ASP A 70 6.18 6.91 2.56
C ASP A 70 7.15 5.72 2.54
N LEU A 71 7.06 4.93 1.48
CA LEU A 71 7.90 3.74 1.30
C LEU A 71 9.38 4.11 1.20
N GLY A 72 9.73 5.30 0.70
CA GLY A 72 11.13 5.73 0.59
C GLY A 72 11.78 5.89 1.95
N SER A 73 11.18 6.69 2.85
CA SER A 73 11.68 6.80 4.24
C SER A 73 11.53 5.50 5.02
N LEU A 74 10.55 4.66 4.68
CA LEU A 74 10.38 3.35 5.30
C LEU A 74 11.51 2.38 4.95
N VAL A 75 12.05 2.42 3.72
CA VAL A 75 13.21 1.58 3.33
C VAL A 75 14.42 1.89 4.21
N TRP A 76 14.64 3.17 4.54
CA TRP A 76 15.77 3.58 5.39
C TRP A 76 15.61 3.21 6.86
N SER A 77 14.38 3.23 7.38
CA SER A 77 14.09 2.95 8.79
C SER A 77 13.83 1.47 9.07
N ASP A 78 13.08 0.79 8.21
CA ASP A 78 12.73 -0.62 8.30
C ASP A 78 12.61 -1.25 6.90
N PRO A 79 13.74 -1.69 6.31
CA PRO A 79 13.75 -2.21 4.94
C PRO A 79 12.89 -3.47 4.80
N LYS A 80 12.75 -4.28 5.85
CA LYS A 80 11.91 -5.48 5.84
C LYS A 80 10.43 -5.10 5.72
N LEU A 81 9.99 -4.12 6.50
CA LEU A 81 8.61 -3.65 6.44
C LEU A 81 8.32 -2.97 5.09
N ALA A 82 9.23 -2.15 4.58
CA ALA A 82 9.08 -1.50 3.29
C ALA A 82 8.93 -2.51 2.13
N LEU A 83 9.80 -3.52 2.08
CA LEU A 83 9.70 -4.60 1.08
C LEU A 83 8.39 -5.36 1.21
N THR A 84 7.93 -5.62 2.44
CA THR A 84 6.65 -6.30 2.69
C THR A 84 5.45 -5.45 2.24
N CYS A 85 5.52 -4.12 2.41
CA CYS A 85 4.47 -3.22 1.96
C CYS A 85 4.44 -3.07 0.43
N TYR A 86 5.60 -3.03 -0.23
CA TYR A 86 5.72 -2.83 -1.67
C TYR A 86 5.48 -4.11 -2.49
N PHE A 87 6.13 -5.21 -2.11
CA PHE A 87 6.02 -6.51 -2.83
C PHE A 87 4.95 -7.43 -2.25
N GLY A 88 4.49 -7.17 -1.04
CA GLY A 88 3.43 -7.93 -0.41
C GLY A 88 2.03 -7.39 -0.72
N PRO A 89 0.99 -7.99 -0.13
CA PRO A 89 -0.38 -7.52 -0.31
C PRO A 89 -0.59 -6.14 0.33
N CYS A 90 -1.29 -5.27 -0.39
CA CYS A 90 -1.73 -3.96 0.10
C CYS A 90 -2.84 -4.14 1.17
N THR A 91 -2.42 -4.27 2.43
CA THR A 91 -3.33 -4.42 3.57
C THR A 91 -3.66 -3.08 4.21
N PRO A 92 -4.89 -2.91 4.74
CA PRO A 92 -5.31 -1.63 5.31
C PRO A 92 -4.53 -1.21 6.56
N TYR A 93 -3.79 -2.14 7.17
CA TYR A 93 -2.87 -1.85 8.27
C TYR A 93 -1.77 -0.85 7.87
N GLN A 94 -1.38 -0.83 6.58
CA GLN A 94 -0.35 0.07 6.06
C GLN A 94 -0.71 1.55 6.29
N TYR A 95 -2.00 1.89 6.15
CA TYR A 95 -2.52 3.26 6.35
C TYR A 95 -2.66 3.68 7.83
N ARG A 96 -2.16 2.85 8.75
CA ARG A 96 -2.06 3.14 10.19
C ARG A 96 -0.63 3.07 10.71
N LEU A 97 0.36 2.95 9.83
CA LEU A 97 1.78 3.01 10.20
C LEU A 97 2.19 4.41 10.65
N HIS A 98 1.66 5.44 9.99
CA HIS A 98 2.01 6.85 10.21
C HIS A 98 0.76 7.73 10.19
N GLY A 99 0.95 8.99 10.61
CA GLY A 99 -0.09 10.01 10.56
C GLY A 99 -1.16 9.90 11.65
N PRO A 100 -2.25 10.68 11.52
CA PRO A 100 -3.33 10.73 12.50
C PRO A 100 -4.06 9.39 12.61
N GLY A 101 -4.18 8.85 13.83
CA GLY A 101 -4.79 7.54 14.05
C GLY A 101 -3.84 6.35 13.81
N LYS A 102 -2.53 6.60 13.89
CA LYS A 102 -1.49 5.57 13.95
C LYS A 102 -1.85 4.49 14.97
N TRP A 103 -1.58 3.24 14.60
CA TRP A 103 -1.79 2.09 15.48
C TRP A 103 -0.47 1.34 15.67
N ASP A 104 -0.03 1.21 16.92
CA ASP A 104 1.28 0.60 17.25
C ASP A 104 1.36 -0.88 16.81
N GLY A 105 0.22 -1.58 16.80
CA GLY A 105 0.12 -2.96 16.32
C GLY A 105 0.20 -3.11 14.79
N ALA A 106 0.17 -2.01 14.01
CA ALA A 106 0.09 -2.07 12.55
C ALA A 106 1.28 -2.82 11.93
N LYS A 107 2.51 -2.53 12.37
CA LYS A 107 3.73 -3.21 11.90
C LYS A 107 3.65 -4.71 12.15
N GLN A 108 3.32 -5.11 13.37
CA GLN A 108 3.20 -6.53 13.72
C GLN A 108 2.10 -7.20 12.89
N ALA A 109 0.96 -6.54 12.71
CA ALA A 109 -0.14 -7.05 11.91
C ALA A 109 0.27 -7.28 10.45
N ILE A 110 1.04 -6.39 9.84
CA ILE A 110 1.54 -6.55 8.46
C ILE A 110 2.50 -7.74 8.37
N LEU A 111 3.43 -7.87 9.32
CA LEU A 111 4.44 -8.93 9.27
C LEU A 111 3.87 -10.33 9.55
N THR A 112 2.84 -10.43 10.39
CA THR A 112 2.18 -11.70 10.79
C THR A 112 0.93 -12.02 9.97
N GLN A 113 0.68 -11.28 8.88
CA GLN A 113 -0.55 -11.42 8.11
C GLN A 113 -0.70 -12.83 7.50
N TRP A 114 0.39 -13.40 6.98
CA TRP A 114 0.37 -14.73 6.37
C TRP A 114 0.14 -15.83 7.39
N ASP A 115 0.64 -15.66 8.62
CA ASP A 115 0.39 -16.60 9.72
C ASP A 115 -1.11 -16.65 10.04
N ARG A 116 -1.80 -15.50 10.08
CA ARG A 116 -3.24 -15.45 10.33
C ARG A 116 -4.08 -15.95 9.16
N THR A 117 -3.65 -15.69 7.93
CA THR A 117 -4.35 -16.17 6.73
C THR A 117 -4.22 -17.68 6.58
N LEU A 118 -3.03 -18.23 6.83
CA LEU A 118 -2.75 -19.66 6.72
C LEU A 118 -3.15 -20.46 7.97
N GLY A 119 -3.20 -19.83 9.14
CA GLY A 119 -3.60 -20.43 10.41
C GLY A 119 -4.87 -21.30 10.33
N PRO A 120 -6.01 -20.77 9.84
CA PRO A 120 -7.23 -21.56 9.71
C PRO A 120 -7.15 -22.64 8.61
N LEU A 121 -6.19 -22.55 7.68
CA LEU A 121 -6.00 -23.52 6.60
C LEU A 121 -5.06 -24.67 7.01
N LYS A 122 -4.16 -24.44 7.97
CA LYS A 122 -3.17 -25.41 8.47
C LYS A 122 -3.77 -26.32 9.57
N THR A 123 -4.89 -26.98 9.29
CA THR A 123 -5.58 -27.86 10.26
C THR A 123 -4.92 -29.22 10.47
N ARG A 124 -4.00 -29.63 9.59
CA ARG A 124 -3.24 -30.88 9.69
C ARG A 124 -1.72 -30.62 9.71
N PRO A 125 -1.01 -30.92 10.80
CA PRO A 125 0.44 -30.80 10.84
C PRO A 125 1.09 -31.96 10.06
N LEU A 126 2.03 -31.64 9.17
CA LEU A 126 2.78 -32.62 8.38
C LEU A 126 4.15 -32.98 8.96
N GLY A 127 4.55 -32.35 10.08
CA GLY A 127 5.86 -32.56 10.70
C GLY A 127 7.05 -32.02 9.87
N LEU A 128 6.78 -31.22 8.84
CA LEU A 128 7.81 -30.56 8.04
C LEU A 128 8.36 -29.37 8.84
N ASN A 129 9.65 -29.41 9.18
CA ASN A 129 10.35 -28.27 9.74
C ASN A 129 10.65 -27.27 8.61
N GLU A 130 9.92 -26.15 8.57
CA GLU A 130 10.28 -24.98 7.75
C GLU A 130 11.52 -24.30 8.35
N GLN A 131 12.69 -24.90 8.14
CA GLN A 131 13.95 -24.21 8.36
C GLN A 131 14.14 -23.23 7.18
N PRO A 132 14.23 -21.91 7.42
CA PRO A 132 14.57 -21.00 6.35
C PRO A 132 15.94 -21.39 5.81
N SER A 133 16.02 -21.79 4.53
CA SER A 133 17.27 -22.15 3.90
C SER A 133 18.14 -20.91 3.72
N GLN A 134 18.88 -20.58 4.78
CA GLN A 134 19.76 -19.40 4.89
C GLN A 134 20.79 -19.36 3.74
N LYS A 135 21.18 -20.53 3.23
CA LYS A 135 22.09 -20.69 2.09
C LYS A 135 21.48 -20.19 0.77
N ASN A 136 20.19 -20.45 0.53
CA ASN A 136 19.53 -20.01 -0.70
C ASN A 136 19.34 -18.48 -0.72
N PHE A 137 19.04 -17.89 0.44
CA PHE A 137 18.92 -16.44 0.57
C PHE A 137 20.27 -15.73 0.32
N LEU A 138 21.36 -16.25 0.89
CA LEU A 138 22.71 -15.71 0.66
C LEU A 138 23.12 -15.81 -0.82
N LEU A 139 22.88 -16.97 -1.46
CA LEU A 139 23.18 -17.16 -2.88
C LEU A 139 22.38 -16.20 -3.78
N LEU A 140 21.07 -16.06 -3.54
CA LEU A 140 20.22 -15.12 -4.26
C LEU A 140 20.67 -13.67 -4.07
N SER A 141 21.06 -13.30 -2.84
CA SER A 141 21.54 -11.95 -2.56
C SER A 141 22.87 -11.65 -3.29
N LEU A 142 23.78 -12.62 -3.39
CA LEU A 142 25.03 -12.47 -4.14
C LEU A 142 24.80 -12.33 -5.65
N VAL A 143 23.90 -13.13 -6.24
CA VAL A 143 23.55 -13.01 -7.66
C VAL A 143 22.92 -11.64 -7.96
N PHE A 144 22.07 -11.16 -7.06
CA PHE A 144 21.45 -9.84 -7.20
C PHE A 144 22.49 -8.70 -7.13
N ILE A 145 23.49 -8.80 -6.26
CA ILE A 145 24.57 -7.82 -6.17
C ILE A 145 25.43 -7.83 -7.45
N VAL A 146 25.82 -9.01 -7.94
CA VAL A 146 26.63 -9.15 -9.17
C VAL A 146 25.90 -8.58 -10.38
N THR A 147 24.60 -8.82 -10.51
CA THR A 147 23.79 -8.29 -11.62
C THR A 147 23.65 -6.78 -11.55
N ILE A 148 23.46 -6.20 -10.36
CA ILE A 148 23.46 -4.73 -10.19
C ILE A 148 24.82 -4.13 -10.53
N CYS A 149 25.92 -4.73 -10.08
CA CYS A 149 27.27 -4.26 -10.40
C CYS A 149 27.53 -4.28 -11.91
N TYR A 150 27.10 -5.33 -12.62
CA TYR A 150 27.22 -5.43 -14.07
C TYR A 150 26.40 -4.34 -14.79
N MET A 151 25.16 -4.11 -14.34
CA MET A 151 24.30 -3.05 -14.90
C MET A 151 24.87 -1.65 -14.67
N LEU A 152 25.49 -1.40 -13.51
CA LEU A 152 26.17 -0.13 -13.24
C LEU A 152 27.42 0.02 -14.12
N GLN A 153 28.23 -1.04 -14.28
CA GLN A 153 29.38 -1.00 -15.19
C GLN A 153 28.98 -0.69 -16.64
N ALA A 154 27.86 -1.24 -17.10
CA ALA A 154 27.33 -1.00 -18.45
C ALA A 154 26.68 0.39 -18.63
N LEU A 155 26.38 1.12 -17.55
CA LEU A 155 25.80 2.48 -17.60
C LEU A 155 26.87 3.58 -17.55
N PHE A 156 28.09 3.25 -17.10
CA PHE A 156 29.21 4.18 -16.96
C PHE A 156 30.33 3.97 -18.02
N PHE A 157 30.08 3.13 -19.04
CA PHE A 157 30.91 2.90 -20.22
C PHE A 157 30.05 2.95 -21.48
#